data_AF-A0A0F8Y783-F1
#
_entry.id   AF-A0A0F8Y783-F1
#
_cell.length_a   1.000
_cell.length_b   1.000
_cell.length_c   1.000
_cell.angle_alpha   90.00
_cell.angle_beta   90.00
_cell.angle_gamma   90.00
#
_symmetry.space_group_name_H-M   'P 1'
#
loop_
_entity.id
_entity.type
_entity.pdbx_description
1 polymer ?
#
loop_
_entity_poly.entity_id
_entity_poly.type
_entity_poly.pdbx_seq_one_letter_code
_entity_poly.pdbx_strand_id
1 'polypeptide(L)'
;LKPTLNPEIWKILYPQIKIDFSKFKEINFRNNLIYFYSEFEFYFYKCLKHCFIKRPELLEEKEVSIPIKSILDNNYSLEEEVQKKLGKEIEQKLRKNFFNFFEYCSKKLGLKHNLSKTDIVELTKFRQVRNLYVHGDGRVDNLFNDKNPNSPYVKGQKYKIDDNLLNDMVLLFINCIQQFDDSLLHSFPALSIKSEYSKVIK
;
A
#
# COMPACT_ATOMS: atom_id res chain seq x y z
N LEU A 1 31.93 -24.10 -42.26
CA LEU A 1 31.24 -25.40 -42.25
C LEU A 1 30.01 -25.28 -41.36
N LYS A 2 28.82 -25.04 -41.94
CA LYS A 2 27.56 -25.20 -41.18
C LYS A 2 27.30 -26.70 -41.12
N PRO A 3 27.23 -27.33 -39.94
CA PRO A 3 26.88 -28.73 -39.89
C PRO A 3 25.44 -28.87 -40.39
N THR A 4 25.27 -29.59 -41.50
CA THR A 4 23.99 -30.06 -42.03
C THR A 4 23.44 -31.14 -41.12
N LEU A 5 23.09 -30.77 -39.90
CA LEU A 5 22.31 -31.62 -39.01
C LEU A 5 20.90 -31.73 -39.58
N ASN A 6 20.44 -32.97 -39.73
CA ASN A 6 19.09 -33.31 -40.18
C ASN A 6 18.05 -32.50 -39.36
N PRO A 7 17.09 -31.81 -40.01
CA PRO A 7 16.02 -31.05 -39.33
C PRO A 7 15.26 -31.84 -38.25
N GLU A 8 15.14 -33.16 -38.41
CA GLU A 8 14.52 -34.03 -37.40
C GLU A 8 15.39 -34.17 -36.14
N ILE A 9 16.73 -34.15 -36.29
CA ILE A 9 17.65 -34.12 -35.14
C ILE A 9 17.53 -32.78 -34.41
N TRP A 10 17.30 -31.66 -35.12
CA TRP A 10 17.04 -30.37 -34.49
C TRP A 10 15.76 -30.36 -33.65
N LYS A 11 14.68 -31.01 -34.11
CA LYS A 11 13.44 -31.14 -33.32
C LYS A 11 13.62 -32.00 -32.06
N ILE A 12 14.51 -32.99 -32.10
CA ILE A 12 14.83 -33.85 -30.96
C ILE A 12 15.76 -33.13 -29.96
N LEU A 13 16.79 -32.44 -30.46
CA LEU A 13 17.76 -31.72 -29.63
C LEU A 13 17.19 -30.42 -29.04
N TYR A 14 16.24 -29.80 -29.74
CA TYR A 14 15.56 -28.58 -29.34
C TYR A 14 14.05 -28.80 -29.45
N PRO A 15 13.44 -29.54 -28.50
CA PRO A 15 11.98 -29.62 -28.44
C PRO A 15 11.45 -28.20 -28.44
N GLN A 16 10.44 -27.92 -29.28
CA GLN A 16 9.79 -26.61 -29.37
C GLN A 16 9.33 -26.19 -27.97
N ILE A 17 10.13 -25.38 -27.27
CA ILE A 17 9.82 -24.90 -25.93
C ILE A 17 8.67 -23.91 -26.12
N LYS A 18 7.45 -24.36 -25.84
CA LYS A 18 6.32 -23.45 -25.66
C LYS A 18 6.58 -22.69 -24.36
N ILE A 19 7.02 -21.44 -24.49
CA ILE A 19 7.13 -20.53 -23.34
C ILE A 19 5.71 -20.23 -22.86
N ASP A 20 5.39 -20.68 -21.67
CA ASP A 20 4.12 -20.41 -21.01
C ASP A 20 4.17 -19.05 -20.31
N PHE A 21 3.62 -18.03 -20.96
CA PHE A 21 3.52 -16.67 -20.42
C PHE A 21 2.49 -16.53 -19.28
N SER A 22 1.70 -17.56 -18.96
CA SER A 22 0.75 -17.50 -17.85
C SER A 22 1.46 -17.28 -16.50
N LYS A 23 2.63 -17.92 -16.31
CA LYS A 23 3.48 -17.71 -15.13
C LYS A 23 4.02 -16.29 -15.06
N PHE A 24 4.38 -15.70 -16.21
CA PHE A 24 4.81 -14.30 -16.26
C PHE A 24 3.66 -13.36 -15.89
N LYS A 25 2.45 -13.61 -16.41
CA LYS A 25 1.25 -12.83 -16.08
C LYS A 25 0.94 -12.88 -14.59
N GLU A 26 1.00 -14.07 -13.98
CA GLU A 26 0.80 -14.25 -12.54
C GLU A 26 1.84 -13.48 -11.71
N ILE A 27 3.12 -13.59 -12.06
CA ILE A 27 4.21 -12.84 -11.39
C ILE A 27 3.98 -11.34 -11.50
N ASN A 28 3.63 -10.85 -12.70
CA ASN A 28 3.37 -9.44 -12.93
C ASN A 28 2.20 -8.93 -12.08
N PHE A 29 1.09 -9.67 -12.05
CA PHE A 29 -0.08 -9.32 -11.24
C PHE A 29 0.20 -9.31 -9.75
N ARG A 30 0.92 -10.32 -9.26
CA ARG A 30 1.37 -10.36 -7.87
C ARG A 30 2.22 -9.13 -7.53
N ASN A 31 3.20 -8.81 -8.39
CA ASN A 31 4.09 -7.68 -8.15
C ASN A 31 3.33 -6.35 -8.17
N ASN A 32 2.42 -6.16 -9.13
CA ASN A 32 1.58 -4.96 -9.21
C ASN A 32 0.65 -4.81 -8.00
N LEU A 33 0.01 -5.90 -7.55
CA LEU A 33 -0.79 -5.90 -6.32
C LEU A 33 0.04 -5.41 -5.13
N ILE A 34 1.21 -6.02 -4.91
CA ILE A 34 2.06 -5.70 -3.76
C ILE A 34 2.58 -4.27 -3.87
N TYR A 35 3.04 -3.87 -5.05
CA TYR A 35 3.61 -2.55 -5.32
C TYR A 35 2.59 -1.44 -5.13
N PHE A 36 1.45 -1.48 -5.84
CA PHE A 36 0.42 -0.43 -5.75
C PHE A 36 -0.12 -0.29 -4.33
N TYR A 37 -0.35 -1.41 -3.65
CA TYR A 37 -0.82 -1.38 -2.27
C TYR A 37 0.23 -0.76 -1.32
N SER A 38 1.52 -1.07 -1.51
CA SER A 38 2.60 -0.51 -0.69
C SER A 38 2.78 0.99 -0.93
N GLU A 39 2.73 1.44 -2.19
CA GLU A 39 2.78 2.87 -2.54
C GLU A 39 1.57 3.63 -1.99
N PHE A 40 0.38 3.04 -2.03
CA PHE A 40 -0.83 3.60 -1.44
C PHE A 40 -0.69 3.82 0.08
N GLU A 41 -0.16 2.86 0.84
CA GLU A 41 0.07 3.07 2.28
C GLU A 41 1.20 4.06 2.55
N PHE A 42 2.26 4.02 1.73
CA PHE A 42 3.38 4.93 1.85
C PHE A 42 3.00 6.38 1.55
N TYR A 43 2.01 6.59 0.67
CA TYR A 43 1.42 7.89 0.42
C TYR A 43 0.87 8.52 1.71
N PHE A 44 -0.04 7.83 2.41
CA PHE A 44 -0.58 8.33 3.67
C PHE A 44 0.49 8.52 4.74
N TYR A 45 1.45 7.60 4.81
CA TYR A 45 2.58 7.74 5.71
C TYR A 45 3.32 9.07 5.50
N LYS A 46 3.64 9.40 4.24
CA LYS A 46 4.32 10.65 3.89
C LYS A 46 3.47 11.87 4.25
N CYS A 47 2.19 11.86 3.89
CA CYS A 47 1.29 12.98 4.15
C CYS A 47 1.15 13.25 5.66
N LEU A 48 0.92 12.19 6.46
CA LEU A 48 0.81 12.31 7.91
C LEU A 48 2.12 12.74 8.55
N LYS A 49 3.25 12.14 8.14
CA LYS A 49 4.57 12.52 8.65
C LYS A 49 4.84 13.99 8.37
N HIS A 50 4.53 14.46 7.17
CA HIS A 50 4.67 15.87 6.83
C HIS A 50 3.77 16.78 7.68
N CYS A 51 2.50 16.44 7.84
CA CYS A 51 1.56 17.20 8.66
C CYS A 51 2.05 17.33 10.11
N PHE A 52 2.46 16.22 10.71
CA PHE A 52 2.91 16.21 12.11
C PHE A 52 4.26 16.89 12.34
N ILE A 53 5.17 16.87 11.36
CA ILE A 53 6.41 17.66 11.42
C ILE A 53 6.09 19.16 11.36
N LYS A 54 5.11 19.56 10.54
CA LYS A 54 4.71 20.97 10.40
C LYS A 54 3.81 21.46 11.53
N ARG A 55 3.07 20.55 12.17
CA ARG A 55 2.12 20.84 13.24
C ARG A 55 2.28 19.85 14.41
N PRO A 56 3.42 19.89 15.12
CA PRO A 56 3.70 18.96 16.22
C PRO A 56 2.70 19.09 17.38
N GLU A 57 2.02 20.23 17.52
CA GLU A 57 0.97 20.46 18.53
C GLU A 57 -0.26 19.55 18.38
N LEU A 58 -0.41 18.85 17.25
CA LEU A 58 -1.47 17.87 17.03
C LEU A 58 -1.14 16.50 17.67
N LEU A 59 0.10 16.30 18.09
CA LEU A 59 0.57 15.09 18.75
C LEU A 59 0.36 15.19 20.26
N GLU A 60 -0.08 14.09 20.88
CA GLU A 60 -0.07 13.97 22.33
C GLU A 60 1.35 13.69 22.84
N GLU A 61 1.66 14.13 24.06
CA GLU A 61 2.98 13.94 24.68
C GLU A 61 3.44 12.47 24.65
N LYS A 62 2.52 11.53 24.87
CA LYS A 62 2.80 10.08 24.80
C LYS A 62 3.21 9.57 23.41
N GLU A 63 2.77 10.24 22.34
CA GLU A 63 3.06 9.87 20.95
C GLU A 63 4.49 10.29 20.56
N VAL A 64 5.04 11.32 21.22
CA VAL A 64 6.39 11.87 20.96
C VAL A 64 7.36 11.72 22.13
N SER A 65 6.96 11.07 23.22
CA SER A 65 7.83 10.83 24.37
C SER A 65 8.99 9.90 23.98
N ILE A 66 10.21 10.40 24.15
CA ILE A 66 11.47 9.70 23.85
C ILE A 66 12.23 9.50 25.17
N PRO A 67 12.48 8.25 25.58
CA PRO A 67 13.34 7.98 26.73
C PRO A 67 14.76 8.49 26.49
N ILE A 68 15.36 9.20 27.45
CA ILE A 68 16.75 9.69 27.36
C ILE A 68 17.72 8.55 26.99
N LYS A 69 17.50 7.36 27.53
CA LYS A 69 18.27 6.17 27.22
C LYS A 69 18.30 5.83 25.72
N SER A 70 17.22 6.05 24.96
CA SER A 70 17.22 5.75 23.53
C SER A 70 18.07 6.72 22.72
N ILE A 71 18.22 7.97 23.19
CA ILE A 71 19.12 8.97 22.59
C ILE A 71 20.58 8.57 22.85
N LEU A 72 20.89 8.19 24.10
CA LEU A 72 22.26 7.83 24.52
C LEU A 72 22.74 6.52 23.88
N ASP A 73 21.87 5.52 23.75
CA ASP A 73 22.26 4.18 23.29
C ASP A 73 22.46 4.09 21.77
N ASN A 74 21.83 4.97 20.97
CA ASN A 74 21.76 4.81 19.51
C ASN A 74 22.59 5.83 18.70
N ASN A 75 23.33 6.74 19.35
CA ASN A 75 24.07 7.83 18.69
C ASN A 75 23.23 8.64 17.68
N TYR A 76 21.91 8.69 17.84
CA TYR A 76 21.03 9.50 17.00
C TYR A 76 20.96 10.94 17.52
N SER A 77 20.79 11.88 16.61
CA SER A 77 20.30 13.21 16.97
C SER A 77 18.87 13.12 17.53
N LEU A 78 18.50 14.09 18.39
CA LEU A 78 17.14 14.19 18.91
C LEU A 78 16.10 14.24 17.77
N GLU A 79 16.43 14.94 16.67
CA GLU A 79 15.56 15.04 15.50
C GLU A 79 15.31 13.67 14.83
N GLU A 80 16.37 12.88 14.62
CA GLU A 80 16.25 11.54 14.02
C GLU A 80 15.39 10.62 14.88
N GLU A 81 15.56 10.69 16.21
CA GLU A 81 14.78 9.87 17.13
C GLU A 81 13.29 10.30 17.15
N VAL A 82 13.00 11.60 17.08
CA VAL A 82 11.63 12.13 16.88
C VAL A 82 11.03 11.62 15.58
N GLN A 83 11.75 11.73 14.46
CA GLN A 83 11.25 11.26 13.17
C GLN A 83 10.99 9.75 13.15
N LYS A 84 11.85 8.97 13.80
CA LYS A 84 11.71 7.51 13.92
C LYS A 84 10.52 7.14 14.80
N LYS A 85 10.34 7.80 15.94
CA LYS A 85 9.21 7.60 16.84
C LYS A 85 7.89 7.94 16.15
N LEU A 86 7.83 9.11 15.52
CA LEU A 86 6.66 9.53 14.73
C LEU A 86 6.34 8.53 13.60
N GLY A 87 7.36 8.08 12.86
CA GLY A 87 7.19 7.07 11.82
C GLY A 87 6.55 5.79 12.34
N LYS A 88 7.02 5.28 13.48
CA LYS A 88 6.44 4.10 14.12
C LYS A 88 5.00 4.31 14.56
N GLU A 89 4.67 5.47 15.12
CA GLU A 89 3.28 5.78 15.51
C GLU A 89 2.34 5.80 14.30
N ILE A 90 2.74 6.45 13.20
CA ILE A 90 1.96 6.50 11.96
C ILE A 90 1.76 5.10 11.39
N GLU A 91 2.82 4.30 11.30
CA GLU A 91 2.73 2.91 10.83
C GLU A 91 1.77 2.08 11.70
N GLN A 92 1.81 2.25 13.03
CA GLN A 92 0.88 1.54 13.91
C GLN A 92 -0.58 1.92 13.63
N LYS A 93 -0.87 3.19 13.31
CA LYS A 93 -2.24 3.60 12.93
C LYS A 93 -2.63 3.04 11.57
N LEU A 94 -1.74 3.09 10.57
CA LEU A 94 -1.99 2.55 9.23
C LEU A 94 -2.25 1.05 9.25
N ARG A 95 -1.54 0.29 10.08
CA ARG A 95 -1.72 -1.17 10.21
C ARG A 95 -3.06 -1.58 10.83
N LYS A 96 -3.74 -0.69 11.56
CA LYS A 96 -5.12 -0.92 12.01
C LYS A 96 -6.08 -0.93 10.82
N ASN A 97 -7.32 -1.40 11.01
CA ASN A 97 -8.31 -1.34 9.93
C ASN A 97 -8.47 0.12 9.41
N PHE A 98 -8.88 0.25 8.14
CA PHE A 98 -8.99 1.57 7.50
C PHE A 98 -10.03 2.48 8.17
N PHE A 99 -11.06 1.91 8.80
CA PHE A 99 -12.03 2.67 9.59
C PHE A 99 -11.34 3.45 10.72
N ASN A 100 -10.55 2.76 11.54
CA ASN A 100 -9.81 3.36 12.65
C ASN A 100 -8.76 4.36 12.15
N PHE A 101 -8.16 4.09 10.98
CA PHE A 101 -7.20 4.99 10.37
C PHE A 101 -7.84 6.32 9.96
N PHE A 102 -8.95 6.28 9.23
CA PHE A 102 -9.64 7.49 8.79
C PHE A 102 -10.32 8.23 9.95
N GLU A 103 -10.83 7.51 10.94
CA GLU A 103 -11.32 8.11 12.19
C GLU A 103 -10.19 8.83 12.94
N TYR A 104 -8.99 8.23 13.02
CA TYR A 104 -7.82 8.87 13.62
C TYR A 104 -7.45 10.16 12.88
N CYS A 105 -7.40 10.12 11.54
CA CYS A 105 -7.14 11.30 10.73
C CYS A 105 -8.20 12.39 10.95
N SER A 106 -9.47 12.01 11.04
CA SER A 106 -10.55 12.96 11.33
C SER A 106 -10.39 13.64 12.69
N LYS A 107 -10.09 12.86 13.74
CA LYS A 107 -9.91 13.40 15.09
C LYS A 107 -8.66 14.26 15.26
N LYS A 108 -7.54 13.85 14.67
CA LYS A 108 -6.24 14.53 14.86
C LYS A 108 -6.02 15.69 13.91
N LEU A 109 -6.47 15.56 12.68
CA LEU A 109 -6.20 16.52 11.61
C LEU A 109 -7.47 17.25 11.14
N GLY A 110 -8.63 16.94 11.71
CA GLY A 110 -9.90 17.54 11.29
C GLY A 110 -10.34 17.12 9.89
N LEU A 111 -9.82 16.01 9.35
CA LEU A 111 -10.12 15.59 7.98
C LEU A 111 -11.53 14.99 7.87
N LYS A 112 -12.27 15.40 6.85
CA LYS A 112 -13.55 14.83 6.48
C LYS A 112 -13.35 13.97 5.24
N HIS A 113 -13.60 12.68 5.37
CA HIS A 113 -13.56 11.74 4.26
C HIS A 113 -14.99 11.28 3.96
N ASN A 114 -15.31 11.16 2.67
CA ASN A 114 -16.64 10.71 2.21
C ASN A 114 -16.60 9.25 1.74
N LEU A 115 -15.62 8.48 2.19
CA LEU A 115 -15.50 7.06 1.87
C LEU A 115 -16.70 6.32 2.42
N SER A 116 -17.38 5.57 1.55
CA SER A 116 -18.48 4.73 1.97
C SER A 116 -17.97 3.58 2.84
N LYS A 117 -18.86 2.97 3.63
CA LYS A 117 -18.54 1.76 4.37
C LYS A 117 -18.06 0.64 3.43
N THR A 118 -18.63 0.58 2.22
CA THR A 118 -18.25 -0.38 1.17
C THR A 118 -16.80 -0.16 0.72
N ASP A 119 -16.39 1.09 0.49
CA ASP A 119 -15.01 1.43 0.11
C ASP A 119 -14.01 0.96 1.17
N ILE A 120 -14.32 1.21 2.45
CA ILE A 120 -13.45 0.81 3.57
C ILE A 120 -13.33 -0.72 3.67
N VAL A 121 -14.42 -1.44 3.42
CA VAL A 121 -14.42 -2.91 3.39
C VAL A 121 -13.56 -3.42 2.22
N GLU A 122 -13.70 -2.86 1.03
CA GLU A 122 -12.90 -3.26 -0.13
C GLU A 122 -11.41 -2.92 0.05
N LEU A 123 -11.06 -1.75 0.59
CA LEU A 123 -9.67 -1.42 0.97
C LEU A 123 -9.09 -2.47 1.93
N THR A 124 -9.88 -2.86 2.93
CA THR A 124 -9.47 -3.87 3.92
C THR A 124 -9.29 -5.25 3.28
N LYS A 125 -10.14 -5.61 2.31
CA LYS A 125 -10.02 -6.84 1.53
C LYS A 125 -8.76 -6.83 0.67
N PHE A 126 -8.47 -5.76 -0.08
CA PHE A 126 -7.23 -5.66 -0.86
C PHE A 126 -5.99 -5.81 0.01
N ARG A 127 -5.99 -5.27 1.24
CA ARG A 127 -4.93 -5.53 2.22
C ARG A 127 -4.76 -7.02 2.53
N GLN A 128 -5.86 -7.72 2.77
CA GLN A 128 -5.80 -9.14 3.08
C GLN A 128 -5.30 -9.94 1.87
N VAL A 129 -5.77 -9.64 0.65
CA VAL A 129 -5.28 -10.28 -0.58
C VAL A 129 -3.78 -10.05 -0.74
N ARG A 130 -3.29 -8.81 -0.58
CA ARG A 130 -1.85 -8.49 -0.59
C ARG A 130 -1.08 -9.33 0.43
N ASN A 131 -1.60 -9.47 1.65
CA ASN A 131 -0.95 -10.27 2.70
C ASN A 131 -0.86 -11.76 2.35
N LEU A 132 -1.87 -12.33 1.70
CA LEU A 132 -1.80 -13.70 1.19
C LEU A 132 -0.61 -13.87 0.23
N TYR A 133 -0.40 -12.92 -0.68
CA TYR A 133 0.69 -12.99 -1.66
C TYR A 133 2.07 -12.67 -1.10
N VAL A 134 2.15 -11.86 -0.05
CA VAL A 134 3.43 -11.58 0.62
C VAL A 134 3.87 -12.72 1.53
N HIS A 135 2.93 -13.37 2.24
CA HIS A 135 3.30 -14.33 3.28
C HIS A 135 2.98 -15.80 2.95
N GLY A 136 2.06 -16.07 2.02
CA GLY A 136 1.53 -17.42 1.76
C GLY A 136 1.42 -17.81 0.29
N ASP A 137 2.13 -17.11 -0.60
CA ASP A 137 2.05 -17.31 -2.07
C ASP A 137 0.62 -17.25 -2.64
N GLY A 138 -0.21 -16.39 -2.04
CA GLY A 138 -1.60 -16.20 -2.44
C GLY A 138 -2.55 -17.27 -1.91
N ARG A 139 -2.10 -18.20 -1.06
CA ARG A 139 -2.97 -19.22 -0.46
C ARG A 139 -3.81 -18.63 0.67
N VAL A 140 -5.12 -18.85 0.60
CA VAL A 140 -6.08 -18.39 1.61
C VAL A 140 -5.84 -19.09 2.95
N ASP A 141 -5.80 -18.31 4.03
CA ASP A 141 -5.66 -18.78 5.40
C ASP A 141 -6.95 -18.49 6.21
N ASN A 142 -6.95 -18.89 7.49
CA ASN A 142 -8.09 -18.64 8.38
C ASN A 142 -8.32 -17.13 8.57
N LEU A 143 -7.24 -16.36 8.70
CA LEU A 143 -7.31 -14.92 8.94
C LEU A 143 -8.02 -14.17 7.80
N PHE A 144 -7.78 -14.57 6.56
CA PHE A 144 -8.48 -14.04 5.40
C PHE A 144 -9.98 -14.33 5.46
N ASN A 145 -10.36 -15.58 5.75
CA ASN A 145 -11.77 -15.99 5.80
C ASN A 145 -12.52 -15.31 6.96
N ASP A 146 -11.89 -15.20 8.13
CA ASP A 146 -12.48 -14.53 9.29
C ASP A 146 -12.80 -13.06 9.00
N LYS A 147 -11.96 -12.39 8.20
CA LYS A 147 -12.15 -11.00 7.80
C LYS A 147 -13.02 -10.84 6.55
N ASN A 148 -13.21 -11.89 5.77
CA ASN A 148 -13.99 -11.88 4.53
C ASN A 148 -14.96 -13.08 4.52
N PRO A 149 -15.93 -13.13 5.44
CA PRO A 149 -16.79 -14.30 5.64
C PRO A 149 -17.66 -14.65 4.43
N ASN A 150 -17.91 -13.67 3.55
CA ASN A 150 -18.69 -13.85 2.31
C ASN A 150 -17.82 -14.19 1.09
N SER A 151 -16.52 -14.40 1.29
CA SER A 151 -15.61 -14.79 0.20
C SER A 151 -15.95 -16.20 -0.30
N PRO A 152 -15.94 -16.43 -1.63
CA PRO A 152 -16.14 -17.77 -2.19
C PRO A 152 -14.90 -18.68 -2.04
N TYR A 153 -13.76 -18.12 -1.62
CA TYR A 153 -12.51 -18.88 -1.49
C TYR A 153 -12.44 -19.69 -0.19
N VAL A 154 -11.94 -20.92 -0.29
CA VAL A 154 -11.72 -21.81 0.87
C VAL A 154 -10.25 -21.83 1.29
N LYS A 155 -9.98 -22.21 2.55
CA LYS A 155 -8.61 -22.32 3.08
C LYS A 155 -7.73 -23.21 2.19
N GLY A 156 -6.51 -22.76 1.92
CA GLY A 156 -5.51 -23.45 1.10
C GLY A 156 -5.65 -23.25 -0.40
N GLN A 157 -6.82 -22.76 -0.86
CA GLN A 157 -7.03 -22.35 -2.25
C GLN A 157 -6.14 -21.15 -2.59
N LYS A 158 -5.61 -21.14 -3.80
CA LYS A 158 -4.89 -19.98 -4.32
C LYS A 158 -5.91 -18.91 -4.71
N TYR A 159 -5.82 -17.75 -4.08
CA TYR A 159 -6.57 -16.57 -4.48
C TYR A 159 -6.17 -16.20 -5.91
N LYS A 160 -7.12 -15.81 -6.77
CA LYS A 160 -6.82 -15.43 -8.16
C LYS A 160 -6.75 -13.90 -8.26
N ILE A 161 -5.63 -13.38 -8.77
CA ILE A 161 -5.55 -11.99 -9.22
C ILE A 161 -5.81 -11.98 -10.72
N ASP A 162 -6.71 -11.10 -11.16
CA ASP A 162 -6.92 -10.79 -12.57
C ASP A 162 -6.86 -9.28 -12.80
N ASP A 163 -6.97 -8.89 -14.08
CA ASP A 163 -6.92 -7.50 -14.52
C ASP A 163 -8.01 -6.65 -13.85
N ASN A 164 -9.21 -7.19 -13.67
CA ASN A 164 -10.33 -6.49 -13.06
C ASN A 164 -10.04 -6.17 -11.60
N LEU A 165 -9.54 -7.15 -10.84
CA LEU A 165 -9.19 -6.95 -9.43
C LEU A 165 -8.13 -5.85 -9.24
N LEU A 166 -7.12 -5.81 -10.11
CA LEU A 166 -6.09 -4.78 -10.07
C LEU A 166 -6.65 -3.40 -10.44
N ASN A 167 -7.49 -3.33 -11.47
CA ASN A 167 -8.12 -2.08 -11.90
C ASN A 167 -9.05 -1.52 -10.82
N ASP A 168 -9.90 -2.36 -10.23
CA ASP A 168 -10.81 -1.97 -9.15
C ASP A 168 -10.02 -1.43 -7.94
N MET A 169 -8.92 -2.09 -7.59
CA MET A 169 -8.02 -1.64 -6.52
C MET A 169 -7.42 -0.27 -6.82
N VAL A 170 -6.86 -0.08 -8.02
CA VAL A 170 -6.23 1.19 -8.41
C VAL A 170 -7.25 2.32 -8.46
N LEU A 171 -8.44 2.08 -9.01
CA LEU A 171 -9.51 3.08 -9.03
C LEU A 171 -9.95 3.48 -7.62
N LEU A 172 -10.09 2.50 -6.73
CA LEU A 172 -10.43 2.78 -5.33
C LEU A 172 -9.32 3.56 -4.61
N PHE A 173 -8.05 3.25 -4.88
CA PHE A 173 -6.92 3.99 -4.33
C PHE A 173 -6.88 5.44 -4.81
N ILE A 174 -7.08 5.67 -6.11
CA ILE A 174 -7.11 7.02 -6.70
C ILE A 174 -8.23 7.84 -6.06
N ASN A 175 -9.45 7.30 -6.00
CA ASN A 175 -10.59 7.96 -5.38
C ASN A 175 -10.31 8.29 -3.90
N CYS A 176 -9.72 7.34 -3.17
CA CYS A 176 -9.38 7.51 -1.76
C CYS A 176 -8.31 8.59 -1.54
N ILE A 177 -7.26 8.61 -2.36
CA ILE A 177 -6.21 9.63 -2.32
C ILE A 177 -6.80 11.00 -2.65
N GLN A 178 -7.60 11.12 -3.72
CA GLN A 178 -8.23 12.39 -4.10
C GLN A 178 -9.08 12.97 -2.97
N GLN A 179 -9.94 12.16 -2.35
CA GLN A 179 -10.75 12.62 -1.21
C GLN A 179 -9.90 13.00 0.00
N PHE A 180 -8.82 12.26 0.26
CA PHE A 180 -7.90 12.59 1.34
C PHE A 180 -7.21 13.93 1.08
N ASP A 181 -6.74 14.16 -0.15
CA ASP A 181 -6.06 15.38 -0.57
C ASP A 181 -6.97 16.59 -0.53
N ASP A 182 -8.19 16.47 -1.04
CA ASP A 182 -9.19 17.53 -0.98
C ASP A 182 -9.46 17.94 0.47
N SER A 183 -9.62 16.95 1.36
CA SER A 183 -9.80 17.24 2.78
C SER A 183 -8.54 17.84 3.42
N LEU A 184 -7.36 17.37 3.05
CA LEU A 184 -6.10 17.85 3.59
C LEU A 184 -5.85 19.30 3.18
N LEU A 185 -6.07 19.64 1.92
CA LEU A 185 -5.94 21.00 1.38
C LEU A 185 -7.00 21.93 1.94
N HIS A 186 -8.20 21.44 2.22
CA HIS A 186 -9.22 22.22 2.92
C HIS A 186 -8.81 22.56 4.36
N SER A 187 -8.33 21.57 5.12
CA SER A 187 -7.90 21.77 6.51
C SER A 187 -6.55 22.49 6.65
N PHE A 188 -5.68 22.35 5.65
CA PHE A 188 -4.33 22.91 5.62
C PHE A 188 -4.01 23.55 4.26
N PRO A 189 -4.62 24.70 3.89
CA PRO A 189 -4.40 25.34 2.60
C PRO A 189 -2.94 25.73 2.33
N ALA A 190 -2.16 25.97 3.39
CA ALA A 190 -0.73 26.26 3.31
C ALA A 190 0.12 25.09 2.77
N LEU A 191 -0.42 23.86 2.77
CA LEU A 191 0.20 22.70 2.14
C LEU A 191 0.00 22.66 0.62
N SER A 192 -0.86 23.53 0.07
CA SER A 192 -1.00 23.66 -1.38
C SER A 192 0.34 24.08 -1.99
N ILE A 193 0.92 23.18 -2.79
CA ILE A 193 2.08 23.55 -3.59
C ILE A 193 1.57 24.53 -4.64
N LYS A 194 2.10 25.76 -4.66
CA LYS A 194 2.05 26.59 -5.88
C LYS A 194 2.88 25.86 -6.94
N SER A 195 2.26 24.91 -7.60
CA SER A 195 2.90 24.10 -8.63
C SER A 195 3.40 25.03 -9.73
N GLU A 196 4.71 25.04 -9.99
CA GLU A 196 5.29 25.72 -11.15
C GLU A 196 4.73 25.15 -12.49
N TYR A 197 4.13 23.96 -12.47
CA TYR A 197 3.45 23.35 -13.62
C TYR A 197 2.08 23.96 -13.94
N SER A 198 1.52 24.79 -13.05
CA SER A 198 0.32 25.58 -13.38
C SER A 198 0.54 26.63 -14.48
N LYS A 199 1.79 26.87 -14.88
CA LYS A 199 2.14 27.72 -16.04
C LYS A 199 2.27 26.95 -17.36
N VAL A 200 2.25 25.62 -17.34
CA VAL A 200 2.48 24.79 -18.54
C VAL A 200 1.16 24.37 -19.22
N ILE A 201 0.02 24.65 -18.59
CA ILE A 201 -1.30 24.47 -19.20
C ILE A 201 -2.00 25.84 -19.23
N LYS A 202 -1.63 26.64 -20.23
CA LYS A 202 -2.43 27.75 -20.75
C LYS A 202 -2.37 27.73 -22.26
#